data_AF-A0A326U9H9-F1
#
_entry.id   AF-A0A326U9H9-F1
#
_cell.length_a   1.000
_cell.length_b   1.000
_cell.length_c   1.000
_cell.angle_alpha   90.00
_cell.angle_beta   90.00
_cell.angle_gamma   90.00
#
_symmetry.space_group_name_H-M   'P 1'
#
loop_
_entity.id
_entity.type
_entity.pdbx_description
1 polymer ?
#
loop_
_entity_poly.entity_id
_entity_poly.type
_entity_poly.pdbx_seq_one_letter_code
_entity_poly.pdbx_strand_id
1 'polypeptide(L)' 'MSLSEQEVRVLRLLSVGRSNPEIARELFISINTVKIHIQSIYRKLNVHNRHKAGEVARALASSSPSLTQHNHPIR' A
#
# COMPACT_ATOMS: atom_id res chain seq x y z
N MET A 1 -3.63 2.73 16.22
CA MET A 1 -4.66 2.81 15.16
C MET A 1 -4.24 1.89 14.02
N SER A 2 -4.96 0.80 13.79
CA SER A 2 -4.74 -0.10 12.65
C SER A 2 -5.47 0.40 11.40
N LEU A 3 -5.00 -0.03 10.23
CA LEU A 3 -5.70 0.18 8.96
C LEU A 3 -6.89 -0.78 8.85
N SER A 4 -7.99 -0.32 8.27
CA SER A 4 -9.12 -1.14 7.84
C SER A 4 -8.71 -2.03 6.65
N GLU A 5 -9.38 -3.15 6.44
CA GLU A 5 -9.17 -3.99 5.26
C GLU A 5 -9.25 -3.22 3.94
N GLN A 6 -10.21 -2.28 3.82
CA GLN A 6 -10.32 -1.45 2.61
C GLN A 6 -9.11 -0.53 2.44
N GLU A 7 -8.62 0.03 3.54
CA GLU A 7 -7.43 0.88 3.53
C GLU A 7 -6.17 0.07 3.19
N VAL A 8 -6.06 -1.17 3.68
CA VAL A 8 -4.97 -2.09 3.33
C VAL A 8 -5.02 -2.44 1.84
N ARG A 9 -6.20 -2.73 1.29
CA ARG A 9 -6.39 -2.97 -0.16
C ARG A 9 -5.93 -1.76 -0.98
N VAL A 10 -6.40 -0.56 -0.66
CA VAL A 10 -5.99 0.69 -1.34
C VAL A 10 -4.48 0.91 -1.21
N LEU A 11 -3.92 0.73 -0.02
CA LEU A 11 -2.49 0.91 0.25
C LEU A 11 -1.61 -0.07 -0.56
N ARG A 12 -2.06 -1.31 -0.72
CA ARG A 12 -1.37 -2.31 -1.55
C ARG A 12 -1.36 -1.92 -3.03
N LEU A 13 -2.48 -1.43 -3.56
CA LEU A 13 -2.55 -0.98 -4.94
C LEU A 13 -1.76 0.31 -5.18
N LEU A 14 -1.71 1.19 -4.17
CA LEU A 14 -0.84 2.37 -4.21
C LEU A 14 0.63 1.99 -4.34
N SER A 15 1.10 0.98 -3.61
CA SER A 15 2.52 0.61 -3.52
C SER A 15 3.09 -0.03 -4.78
N VAL A 16 2.22 -0.65 -5.58
CA VAL A 16 2.55 -1.17 -6.92
C VAL A 16 2.41 -0.11 -8.02
N GLY A 17 2.08 1.13 -7.66
CA GLY A 17 2.05 2.27 -8.59
C GLY A 17 0.70 2.56 -9.27
N ARG A 18 -0.40 1.92 -8.87
CA ARG A 18 -1.73 2.16 -9.49
C ARG A 18 -2.23 3.58 -9.25
N SER A 19 -2.72 4.22 -10.30
CA SER A 19 -3.41 5.51 -10.21
C SER A 19 -4.76 5.39 -9.50
N ASN A 20 -5.27 6.48 -8.91
CA ASN A 20 -6.55 6.46 -8.20
C ASN A 20 -7.73 5.94 -9.06
N PRO A 21 -7.82 6.25 -10.38
CA PRO A 21 -8.85 5.67 -11.26
C PRO A 21 -8.70 4.16 -11.50
N GLU A 22 -7.48 3.63 -11.50
CA GLU A 22 -7.26 2.18 -11.59
C GLU A 22 -7.67 1.49 -10.29
N ILE A 23 -7.28 2.06 -9.15
CA ILE A 23 -7.68 1.56 -7.81
C ILE A 23 -9.20 1.55 -7.68
N ALA A 24 -9.87 2.61 -8.13
CA ALA A 24 -11.33 2.73 -8.13
C ALA A 24 -11.98 1.59 -8.92
N ARG A 25 -11.44 1.30 -10.12
CA ARG A 25 -11.91 0.21 -10.98
C ARG A 25 -11.67 -1.16 -10.34
N GLU A 26 -10.49 -1.39 -9.79
CA GLU A 26 -10.10 -2.67 -9.19
C GLU A 26 -10.89 -3.00 -7.92
N LEU A 27 -11.25 -1.98 -7.14
CA LEU A 27 -12.03 -2.14 -5.91
C LEU A 27 -13.54 -1.93 -6.11
N PHE A 28 -14.01 -1.67 -7.34
CA PHE A 28 -15.41 -1.37 -7.66
C PHE A 28 -16.01 -0.24 -6.81
N ILE A 29 -15.23 0.82 -6.57
CA ILE A 29 -15.65 2.02 -5.80
C ILE A 29 -15.40 3.30 -6.59
N SER A 30 -16.01 4.41 -6.17
CA SER A 30 -15.77 5.71 -6.79
C SER A 30 -14.36 6.24 -6.52
N ILE A 31 -13.80 7.01 -7.46
CA ILE A 31 -12.51 7.70 -7.30
C ILE A 31 -12.50 8.59 -6.05
N ASN A 32 -13.63 9.21 -5.71
CA ASN A 32 -13.76 10.01 -4.50
C ASN A 32 -13.56 9.17 -3.23
N THR A 33 -14.16 7.97 -3.19
CA THR A 33 -14.00 7.01 -2.09
C THR A 33 -12.54 6.57 -1.95
N VAL A 34 -11.85 6.34 -3.08
CA VAL A 34 -10.39 6.08 -3.07
C VAL A 34 -9.64 7.24 -2.42
N LYS A 35 -9.91 8.50 -2.82
CA LYS A 35 -9.25 9.67 -2.22
C LYS A 35 -9.47 9.78 -0.71
N ILE A 36 -10.69 9.50 -0.24
CA ILE A 36 -11.02 9.48 1.19
C ILE A 36 -10.21 8.41 1.91
N HIS A 37 -10.15 7.19 1.37
CA HIS A 37 -9.31 6.13 1.93
C HIS A 37 -7.84 6.52 1.98
N ILE A 38 -7.29 7.13 0.92
CA ILE A 38 -5.90 7.60 0.87
C ILE A 38 -5.63 8.64 1.95
N GLN A 39 -6.53 9.61 2.15
CA GLN A 39 -6.38 10.62 3.21
C GLN A 39 -6.42 9.99 4.61
N SER A 40 -7.32 9.03 4.83
CA SER A 40 -7.40 8.29 6.10
C SER A 40 -6.13 7.48 6.35
N ILE A 41 -5.62 6.78 5.32
CA ILE A 41 -4.34 6.05 5.36
C ILE A 41 -3.20 7.00 5.73
N TYR A 42 -3.10 8.15 5.07
CA TYR A 42 -2.04 9.13 5.33
C TYR A 42 -2.06 9.62 6.76
N ARG A 43 -3.24 9.94 7.29
CA ARG A 43 -3.40 10.32 8.70
C ARG A 43 -3.03 9.19 9.65
N LYS A 44 -3.45 7.95 9.38
CA LYS A 44 -3.17 6.78 10.23
C LYS A 44 -1.70 6.37 10.21
N LEU A 45 -1.04 6.50 9.07
CA LEU A 45 0.39 6.18 8.89
C LEU A 45 1.31 7.36 9.19
N ASN A 46 0.76 8.55 9.46
CA ASN A 46 1.49 9.79 9.65
C ASN A 46 2.44 10.11 8.46
N VAL A 47 1.97 9.87 7.23
CA VAL A 47 2.70 10.11 5.98
C VAL A 47 2.00 11.17 5.14
N HIS A 48 2.78 12.00 4.45
CA HIS A 48 2.23 13.17 3.74
C HIS A 48 2.30 13.03 2.21
N ASN A 49 2.93 11.97 1.70
CA ASN A 49 3.08 11.77 0.27
C ASN A 49 2.95 10.30 -0.13
N ARG A 50 2.64 10.11 -1.41
CA ARG A 50 2.42 8.80 -2.02
C ARG A 50 3.65 7.90 -1.94
N HIS A 51 4.84 8.47 -2.06
CA HIS A 51 6.09 7.73 -2.00
C HIS A 51 6.26 7.06 -0.63
N LYS A 52 6.19 7.84 0.45
CA LYS A 52 6.25 7.36 1.84
C LYS A 52 5.17 6.33 2.14
N ALA A 53 3.93 6.55 1.66
CA ALA A 53 2.87 5.56 1.80
C ALA A 53 3.21 4.24 1.10
N GLY A 54 3.81 4.29 -0.10
CA GLY A 54 4.30 3.12 -0.82
C GLY A 54 5.44 2.39 -0.10
N GLU A 55 6.35 3.13 0.54
CA GLU A 55 7.43 2.55 1.36
C GLU A 55 6.87 1.79 2.57
N VAL A 56 5.93 2.39 3.32
CA VAL A 56 5.27 1.74 4.45
C VAL A 56 4.49 0.50 4.00
N ALA A 57 3.80 0.57 2.88
CA ALA A 57 3.08 -0.57 2.32
C ALA A 57 4.00 -1.75 1.99
N ARG A 58 5.20 -1.48 1.44
CA ARG A 58 6.21 -2.49 1.16
C ARG A 58 6.76 -3.11 2.44
N ALA A 59 7.03 -2.28 3.45
CA ALA A 59 7.46 -2.74 4.77
C ALA A 59 6.42 -3.67 5.43
N LEU A 60 5.13 -3.34 5.32
CA LEU A 60 4.04 -4.18 5.82
C LEU A 60 3.93 -5.50 5.03
N ALA A 61 4.17 -5.49 3.72
CA ALA A 61 4.14 -6.69 2.88
C ALA A 61 5.34 -7.62 3.15
N SER A 62 6.52 -7.07 3.48
CA SER A 62 7.71 -7.85 3.86
C SER A 62 7.61 -8.50 5.24
N SER A 63 6.63 -8.12 6.07
CA SER A 63 6.38 -8.75 7.38
C SER A 63 5.61 -10.07 7.29
N SER A 64 5.37 -10.59 6.08
CA SER A 64 5.12 -12.02 5.85
C SER A 64 6.47 -12.70 5.56
N PRO A 65 7.09 -13.40 6.53
CA PRO A 65 8.40 -14.02 6.30
C PRO A 65 8.17 -15.36 5.59
N SER A 66 8.21 -15.38 4.26
CA SER A 66 8.36 -16.61 3.48
C SER A 66 8.67 -16.29 2.02
N LEU A 67 9.95 -16.02 1.73
CA LEU A 67 10.67 -16.75 0.68
C LEU A 67 12.17 -16.49 0.84
N THR A 68 12.88 -17.54 1.22
CA THR A 68 14.31 -17.75 0.99
C THR A 68 14.70 -17.27 -0.40
N GLN A 69 15.52 -16.23 -0.49
CA GLN A 69 16.49 -16.10 -1.58
C GLN A 69 17.87 -16.20 -0.96
N HIS A 70 18.32 -17.45 -0.93
CA HIS A 70 19.69 -17.87 -0.75
C HIS A 70 20.54 -17.26 -1.86
N ASN A 71 21.47 -16.38 -1.52
CA ASN A 71 22.69 -16.20 -2.30
C ASN A 71 23.81 -15.68 -1.40
N HIS A 72 24.51 -16.60 -0.75
CA HIS A 72 25.87 -16.34 -0.26
C HIS A 72 26.85 -16.53 -1.43
N PRO A 73 28.01 -15.84 -1.41
CA PRO A 73 28.75 -15.42 -2.59
C PRO A 73 29.58 -16.57 -3.19
N ILE A 74 29.80 -16.49 -4.49
CA ILE A 74 30.90 -17.19 -5.16
C ILE A 74 31.96 -16.16 -5.56
N ARG A 75 32.94 -15.96 -4.69
CA ARG A 75 34.36 -15.71 -5.04
C ARG A 75 35.24 -15.86 -3.82
#